data_AF-A0A258YSB0-F1
#
_entry.id   AF-A0A258YSB0-F1
#
_cell.length_a   1.000
_cell.length_b   1.000
_cell.length_c   1.000
_cell.angle_alpha   90.00
_cell.angle_beta   90.00
_cell.angle_gamma   90.00
#
_symmetry.space_group_name_H-M   'P 1'
#
loop_
_entity.id
_entity.type
_entity.pdbx_description
1 polymer ?
#
loop_
_entity_poly.entity_id
_entity_poly.type
_entity_poly.pdbx_seq_one_letter_code
_entity_poly.pdbx_strand_id
1 'polypeptide(L)'
;MKYSQTIGFIAVILAILVCFMPLVYIESKSLTITGFKAEGTRFGRPGMFIVYMGSIAALLFLIPKIWAKRVNVFLTAMVFAWAVRNYLLLTTCSAGECPKKQIGLFLLLAFSAITMVMSFLPKIDLSKKQQ
;
A
#
# COMPACT_ATOMS: atom_id res chain seq x y z
N MET A 1 2.01 -0.36 22.02
CA MET A 1 2.89 0.78 21.66
C MET A 1 2.07 2.07 21.67
N LYS A 2 2.50 3.13 22.39
CA LYS A 2 1.76 4.42 22.45
C LYS A 2 1.51 5.04 21.05
N TYR A 3 2.32 4.69 20.05
CA TYR A 3 2.33 5.31 18.72
C TYR A 3 1.95 4.38 17.55
N SER A 4 1.41 3.17 17.81
CA SER A 4 1.12 2.22 16.71
C SER A 4 0.07 2.77 15.71
N GLN A 5 -0.93 3.51 16.18
CA GLN A 5 -1.94 4.10 15.29
C GLN A 5 -1.39 5.25 14.44
N THR A 6 -0.53 6.11 15.00
CA THR A 6 0.10 7.20 14.27
C THR A 6 1.10 6.68 13.24
N ILE A 7 1.90 5.67 13.60
CA ILE A 7 2.85 5.04 12.67
C ILE A 7 2.09 4.33 11.53
N GLY A 8 0.99 3.62 11.83
CA GLY A 8 0.14 3.00 10.81
C GLY A 8 -0.47 4.02 9.85
N PHE A 9 -1.00 5.13 10.37
CA PHE A 9 -1.55 6.21 9.55
C PHE A 9 -0.50 6.86 8.64
N ILE A 10 0.68 7.17 9.19
CA ILE A 10 1.80 7.75 8.42
C ILE A 10 2.26 6.76 7.34
N ALA A 11 2.36 5.47 7.65
CA ALA A 11 2.77 4.44 6.69
C ALA A 11 1.79 4.31 5.51
N VAL A 12 0.48 4.41 5.75
CA VAL A 12 -0.53 4.44 4.67
C VAL A 12 -0.32 5.65 3.76
N ILE A 13 -0.12 6.84 4.33
CA ILE A 13 0.09 8.07 3.56
C ILE A 13 1.36 7.95 2.72
N LEU A 14 2.45 7.44 3.30
CA LEU A 14 3.69 7.21 2.57
C LEU A 14 3.48 6.21 1.42
N ALA A 15 2.72 5.13 1.62
CA ALA A 15 2.40 4.19 0.54
C ALA A 15 1.61 4.87 -0.61
N ILE A 16 0.70 5.80 -0.28
CA ILE A 16 -0.03 6.60 -1.27
C ILE A 16 0.91 7.54 -2.03
N LEU A 17 1.82 8.24 -1.32
CA LEU A 17 2.79 9.15 -1.94
C LEU A 17 3.76 8.43 -2.87
N VAL A 18 4.16 7.21 -2.53
CA VAL A 18 5.01 6.37 -3.39
C VAL A 18 4.32 6.00 -4.69
N CYS A 19 2.98 5.98 -4.76
CA CYS A 19 2.27 5.75 -6.02
C CYS A 19 2.48 6.87 -7.05
N PHE A 20 2.94 8.06 -6.64
CA PHE A 20 3.33 9.14 -7.55
C PHE A 20 4.77 9.02 -8.05
N MET A 21 5.60 8.22 -7.38
CA MET A 21 6.96 7.94 -7.82
C MET A 21 6.96 6.95 -8.99
N PRO A 22 8.03 6.98 -9.81
CA PRO A 22 8.17 6.01 -10.88
C PRO A 22 8.52 4.65 -10.25
N LEU A 23 7.70 3.64 -10.56
CA LEU A 23 7.79 2.28 -10.01
C LEU A 23 8.74 1.45 -10.86
N VAL A 24 8.62 1.59 -12.17
CA VAL A 24 9.33 0.81 -13.17
C VAL A 24 9.59 1.66 -14.41
N TYR A 25 10.77 1.47 -15.00
CA TYR A 25 11.13 2.03 -16.30
C TYR A 25 11.27 0.92 -17.35
N ILE A 26 10.62 1.10 -18.50
CA ILE A 26 10.68 0.17 -19.63
C ILE A 26 11.53 0.81 -20.73
N GLU A 27 12.74 0.28 -20.93
CA GLU A 27 13.72 0.80 -21.90
C GLU A 27 13.18 0.77 -23.34
N SER A 28 12.55 -0.33 -23.76
CA SER A 28 12.00 -0.55 -25.11
C SER A 28 11.01 0.52 -25.58
N LYS A 29 10.24 1.13 -24.67
CA LYS A 29 9.22 2.16 -25.01
C LYS A 29 9.54 3.53 -24.44
N SER A 30 10.68 3.70 -23.75
CA SER A 30 11.03 4.88 -22.94
C SER A 30 9.90 5.36 -22.02
N LEU A 31 9.09 4.42 -21.51
CA LEU A 31 7.93 4.71 -20.67
C LEU A 31 8.29 4.56 -19.20
N THR A 32 8.02 5.61 -18.42
CA THR A 32 8.04 5.60 -16.96
C THR A 32 6.65 5.19 -16.45
N ILE A 33 6.56 3.97 -15.90
CA ILE A 33 5.33 3.48 -15.30
C ILE A 33 5.28 3.98 -13.86
N THR A 34 4.25 4.78 -13.57
CA THR A 34 3.92 5.27 -12.22
C THR A 34 2.68 4.55 -11.71
N GLY A 35 2.31 4.79 -10.44
CA GLY A 35 1.08 4.25 -9.86
C GLY A 35 -0.18 4.66 -10.63
N PHE A 36 -0.16 5.83 -11.28
CA PHE A 36 -1.33 6.42 -11.93
C PHE A 36 -1.26 6.42 -13.46
N LYS A 37 -0.05 6.52 -14.03
CA LYS A 37 0.18 6.49 -15.47
C LYS A 37 0.87 5.19 -15.86
N ALA A 38 0.13 4.35 -16.58
CA ALA A 38 0.62 3.13 -17.22
C ALA A 38 0.20 3.11 -18.70
N GLU A 39 0.23 4.28 -19.33
CA GLU A 39 -0.17 4.49 -20.72
C GLU A 39 0.65 3.58 -21.65
N GLY A 40 -0.01 2.83 -22.53
CA GLY A 40 0.65 1.91 -23.47
C GLY A 40 0.93 0.49 -22.94
N THR A 41 0.46 0.14 -21.74
CA THR A 41 0.57 -1.22 -21.17
C THR A 41 -0.79 -1.80 -20.74
N ARG A 42 -0.97 -3.13 -20.81
CA ARG A 42 -2.19 -3.82 -20.33
C ARG A 42 -2.23 -3.98 -18.80
N PHE A 43 -1.31 -3.34 -18.06
CA PHE A 43 -1.18 -3.50 -16.60
C PHE A 43 -2.23 -2.72 -15.79
N GLY A 44 -3.03 -1.86 -16.44
CA GLY A 44 -4.03 -1.02 -15.75
C GLY A 44 -3.37 0.07 -14.90
N ARG A 45 -4.12 0.70 -14.00
CA ARG A 45 -3.61 1.74 -13.08
C ARG A 45 -3.29 1.13 -11.70
N PRO A 46 -2.04 0.72 -11.44
CA PRO A 46 -1.70 -0.09 -10.26
C PRO A 46 -1.95 0.61 -8.92
N GLY A 47 -1.77 1.92 -8.86
CA GLY A 47 -1.89 2.75 -7.66
C GLY A 47 -3.32 3.13 -7.27
N MET A 48 -4.30 3.03 -8.18
CA MET A 48 -5.70 3.43 -7.87
C MET A 48 -6.31 2.62 -6.73
N PHE A 49 -6.06 1.31 -6.71
CA PHE A 49 -6.55 0.44 -5.64
C PHE A 49 -5.89 0.75 -4.29
N ILE A 50 -4.58 0.99 -4.28
CA ILE A 50 -3.82 1.33 -3.07
C ILE A 50 -4.30 2.68 -2.51
N VAL A 51 -4.59 3.65 -3.37
CA VAL A 51 -5.12 4.96 -2.95
C VAL A 51 -6.53 4.81 -2.39
N TYR A 52 -7.41 4.08 -3.07
CA TYR A 52 -8.80 3.91 -2.64
C TYR A 52 -8.87 3.13 -1.31
N MET A 53 -8.31 1.92 -1.25
CA MET A 53 -8.30 1.11 -0.04
C MET A 53 -7.45 1.72 1.07
N GLY A 54 -6.32 2.35 0.72
CA GLY A 54 -5.45 3.05 1.66
C GLY A 54 -6.16 4.23 2.31
N SER A 55 -6.90 5.05 1.55
CA SER A 55 -7.66 6.15 2.13
C SER A 55 -8.70 5.68 3.17
N ILE A 56 -9.37 4.56 2.89
CA ILE A 56 -10.33 3.95 3.84
C ILE A 56 -9.60 3.43 5.08
N ALA A 57 -8.47 2.74 4.90
CA ALA A 57 -7.64 2.26 6.01
C ALA A 57 -7.12 3.42 6.88
N ALA A 58 -6.70 4.53 6.27
CA ALA A 58 -6.28 5.73 6.97
C ALA A 58 -7.39 6.30 7.88
N LEU A 59 -8.62 6.39 7.38
CA LEU A 59 -9.78 6.82 8.18
C LEU A 59 -10.06 5.85 9.34
N LEU A 60 -9.92 4.54 9.12
CA LEU A 60 -10.11 3.52 10.15
C LEU A 60 -9.04 3.55 11.25
N PHE A 61 -7.82 4.02 10.95
CA PHE A 61 -6.79 4.23 11.97
C PHE A 61 -7.16 5.34 12.96
N LEU A 62 -7.93 6.35 12.54
CA LEU A 62 -8.38 7.46 13.39
C LEU A 62 -9.53 7.07 14.34
N ILE A 63 -10.34 6.06 14.00
CA ILE A 63 -11.52 5.67 14.77
C ILE A 63 -11.13 4.67 15.88
N PRO A 64 -11.21 5.02 17.18
CA PRO A 64 -10.80 4.14 18.27
C PRO A 64 -11.87 3.06 18.61
N LYS A 65 -12.57 2.51 17.61
CA LYS A 65 -13.59 1.45 17.82
C LYS A 65 -13.00 0.06 17.55
N ILE A 66 -13.43 -0.95 18.32
CA ILE A 66 -12.99 -2.35 18.13
C ILE A 66 -13.35 -2.89 16.74
N TRP A 67 -14.53 -2.56 16.21
CA TRP A 67 -14.93 -3.01 14.88
C TRP A 67 -14.06 -2.38 13.78
N ALA A 68 -13.76 -1.08 13.89
CA ALA A 68 -12.86 -0.39 12.97
C ALA A 68 -11.48 -1.05 12.89
N LYS A 69 -10.93 -1.50 14.03
CA LYS A 69 -9.64 -2.19 14.08
C LYS A 69 -9.66 -3.54 13.36
N ARG A 70 -10.71 -4.34 13.54
CA ARG A 70 -10.86 -5.64 12.84
C ARG A 70 -10.94 -5.47 11.33
N VAL A 71 -11.71 -4.48 10.87
CA VAL A 71 -11.84 -4.14 9.45
C VAL A 71 -10.52 -3.59 8.90
N ASN A 72 -9.79 -2.81 9.69
CA ASN A 72 -8.51 -2.22 9.27
C ASN A 72 -7.43 -3.29 9.01
N VAL A 73 -7.35 -4.34 9.83
CA VAL A 73 -6.44 -5.47 9.58
C VAL A 73 -6.75 -6.12 8.23
N PHE A 74 -8.03 -6.32 7.91
CA PHE A 74 -8.44 -6.89 6.63
C PHE A 74 -8.09 -5.98 5.44
N LEU A 75 -8.37 -4.68 5.54
CA LEU A 75 -8.06 -3.73 4.47
C LEU A 75 -6.56 -3.56 4.23
N THR A 76 -5.77 -3.48 5.31
CA THR A 76 -4.30 -3.35 5.19
C THR A 76 -3.67 -4.63 4.62
N ALA A 77 -4.23 -5.81 4.92
CA ALA A 77 -3.85 -7.05 4.26
C ALA A 77 -4.18 -7.05 2.75
N MET A 78 -5.35 -6.53 2.35
CA MET A 78 -5.68 -6.36 0.93
C MET A 78 -4.74 -5.39 0.22
N VAL A 79 -4.39 -4.26 0.85
CA VAL A 79 -3.42 -3.29 0.31
C VAL A 79 -2.04 -3.95 0.12
N PHE A 80 -1.59 -4.73 1.10
CA PHE A 80 -0.33 -5.48 1.01
C PHE A 80 -0.37 -6.54 -0.10
N ALA A 81 -1.43 -7.35 -0.17
CA ALA A 81 -1.60 -8.33 -1.24
C ALA A 81 -1.60 -7.68 -2.63
N TRP A 82 -2.22 -6.51 -2.76
CA TRP A 82 -2.19 -5.75 -4.01
C TRP A 82 -0.79 -5.21 -4.31
N ALA A 83 -0.07 -4.68 -3.32
CA ALA A 83 1.32 -4.26 -3.50
C ALA A 83 2.23 -5.41 -3.97
N VAL A 84 2.06 -6.61 -3.39
CA VAL A 84 2.76 -7.84 -3.83
C VAL A 84 2.38 -8.20 -5.26
N ARG A 85 1.09 -8.17 -5.62
CA ARG A 85 0.64 -8.39 -7.01
C ARG A 85 1.29 -7.40 -7.98
N ASN A 86 1.37 -6.12 -7.62
CA ASN A 86 2.04 -5.11 -8.45
C ASN A 86 3.53 -5.36 -8.56
N TYR A 87 4.19 -5.76 -7.48
CA TYR A 87 5.59 -6.15 -7.52
C TYR A 87 5.81 -7.30 -8.51
N LEU A 88 4.99 -8.35 -8.45
CA LEU A 88 5.10 -9.47 -9.38
C LEU A 88 4.82 -9.06 -10.83
N LEU A 89 3.68 -8.41 -11.10
CA LEU A 89 3.29 -7.99 -12.47
C LEU A 89 4.28 -7.01 -13.10
N LEU A 90 4.83 -6.07 -12.32
CA LEU A 90 5.75 -5.07 -12.82
C LEU A 90 7.19 -5.57 -12.93
N THR A 91 7.51 -6.75 -12.39
CA THR A 91 8.86 -7.36 -12.48
C THR A 91 8.93 -8.54 -13.43
N THR A 92 7.79 -9.11 -13.85
CA THR A 92 7.77 -10.15 -14.89
C THR A 92 8.26 -9.59 -16.22
N CYS A 93 9.25 -10.26 -16.82
CA CYS A 93 9.67 -9.96 -18.17
C CYS A 93 8.65 -10.53 -19.17
N SER A 94 8.31 -9.74 -20.19
CA SER A 94 7.41 -10.17 -21.27
C SER A 94 8.09 -9.88 -22.60
N ALA A 95 8.04 -10.85 -23.51
CA ALA A 95 8.63 -10.75 -24.85
C ALA A 95 10.14 -10.43 -24.88
N GLY A 96 10.92 -10.91 -23.90
CA GLY A 96 12.38 -10.72 -23.84
C GLY A 96 12.85 -9.39 -23.24
N GLU A 97 11.93 -8.48 -22.94
CA GLU A 97 12.22 -7.18 -22.32
C GLU A 97 11.97 -7.26 -20.80
N CYS A 98 13.00 -6.92 -20.01
CA CYS A 98 12.90 -6.89 -18.56
C CYS A 98 12.79 -5.45 -18.04
N PRO A 99 11.72 -5.11 -17.29
CA PRO A 99 11.56 -3.79 -16.70
C PRO A 99 12.67 -3.48 -15.67
N LYS A 100 13.21 -2.25 -15.70
CA LYS A 100 14.14 -1.79 -14.66
C LYS A 100 13.36 -1.42 -13.39
N LYS A 101 13.65 -2.16 -12.31
CA LYS A 101 13.08 -1.96 -10.98
C LYS A 101 13.56 -0.62 -10.42
N GLN A 102 12.64 0.26 -10.06
CA GLN A 102 12.99 1.51 -9.38
C GLN A 102 12.72 1.41 -7.88
N ILE A 103 13.30 2.35 -7.14
CA ILE A 103 13.18 2.45 -5.69
C ILE A 103 11.72 2.56 -5.22
N GLY A 104 10.84 3.19 -6.02
CA GLY A 104 9.42 3.30 -5.72
C GLY A 104 8.74 1.94 -5.49
N LEU A 105 9.12 0.91 -6.25
CA LEU A 105 8.52 -0.42 -6.13
C LEU A 105 8.86 -1.08 -4.78
N PHE A 106 10.10 -0.93 -4.32
CA PHE A 106 10.54 -1.47 -3.03
C PHE A 106 9.94 -0.70 -1.87
N LEU A 107 9.85 0.64 -1.97
CA LEU A 107 9.20 1.49 -0.97
C LEU A 107 7.72 1.15 -0.82
N LEU A 108 7.01 0.89 -1.93
CA LEU A 108 5.59 0.55 -1.91
C LEU A 108 5.35 -0.76 -1.14
N LEU A 109 6.20 -1.76 -1.37
CA LEU A 109 6.14 -3.05 -0.68
C LEU A 109 6.51 -2.91 0.81
N ALA A 110 7.56 -2.15 1.12
CA ALA A 110 7.98 -1.91 2.49
C ALA A 110 6.92 -1.17 3.31
N PHE A 111 6.34 -0.07 2.79
CA PHE A 111 5.32 0.69 3.51
C PHE A 111 4.03 -0.09 3.67
N SER A 112 3.59 -0.85 2.66
CA SER A 112 2.41 -1.71 2.80
C SER A 112 2.61 -2.82 3.84
N ALA A 113 3.80 -3.43 3.92
CA ALA A 113 4.14 -4.39 4.96
C ALA A 113 4.13 -3.75 6.36
N ILE A 114 4.76 -2.57 6.52
CA ILE A 114 4.74 -1.83 7.79
C ILE A 114 3.32 -1.49 8.21
N THR A 115 2.49 -1.06 7.27
CA THR A 115 1.08 -0.73 7.50
C THR A 115 0.31 -1.94 8.04
N MET A 116 0.53 -3.11 7.44
CA MET A 116 -0.08 -4.36 7.87
C MET A 116 0.39 -4.74 9.28
N VAL A 117 1.69 -4.72 9.57
CA VAL A 117 2.23 -5.04 10.91
C VAL A 117 1.68 -4.08 11.97
N MET A 118 1.58 -2.78 11.66
CA MET A 118 1.04 -1.79 12.58
C MET A 118 -0.47 -1.94 12.79
N SER A 119 -1.20 -2.51 11.84
CA SER A 119 -2.63 -2.82 12.00
C SER A 119 -2.88 -3.92 13.05
N PHE A 120 -1.91 -4.82 13.29
CA PHE A 120 -2.00 -5.90 14.28
C PHE A 120 -1.73 -5.46 15.72
N LEU A 121 -1.07 -4.31 15.92
CA LEU A 121 -0.64 -3.84 17.24
C LEU A 121 -1.42 -2.62 17.79
N PRO A 122 -2.73 -2.45 17.51
CA PRO A 122 -3.43 -1.23 17.85
C PRO A 122 -3.59 -1.10 19.37
N LYS A 123 -3.38 0.10 19.89
CA LYS A 123 -3.64 0.38 21.31
C LYS A 123 -5.12 0.18 21.60
N ILE A 124 -5.46 -0.81 22.41
CA ILE A 124 -6.82 -0.99 22.92
C ILE A 124 -6.83 -0.37 24.32
N ASP A 125 -7.36 0.84 24.44
CA ASP A 125 -7.86 1.28 25.75
C ASP A 125 -9.16 0.52 25.95
N LEU A 126 -9.09 -0.61 26.66
CA LEU A 126 -10.25 -1.26 27.25
C LEU A 126 -10.75 -0.33 28.37
N SER A 127 -11.39 0.78 27.99
CA SER A 127 -12.16 1.55 28.95
C SER A 127 -13.22 0.59 29.49
N LYS A 128 -13.10 0.31 30.79
CA LYS A 128 -13.97 -0.58 31.56
C LYS A 128 -15.41 -0.44 31.09
N LYS A 129 -15.92 -1.49 30.46
CA LYS A 129 -17.34 -1.77 30.56
C LYS A 129 -17.55 -2.31 31.97
N GLN A 130 -17.72 -1.41 32.94
CA GLN A 130 -18.38 -1.75 34.19
C GLN A 130 -19.86 -1.97 33.84
N GLN A 131 -20.23 -3.23 33.71
CA GLN A 131 -21.42 -3.88 34.29
C GLN A 131 -21.51 -5.29 33.74
#